data_AF-A0A928FE21-F1
#
_entry.id   AF-A0A928FE21-F1
#
_cell.length_a   1.000
_cell.length_b   1.000
_cell.length_c   1.000
_cell.angle_alpha   90.00
_cell.angle_beta   90.00
_cell.angle_gamma   90.00
#
_symmetry.space_group_name_H-M   'P 1'
#
loop_
_entity.id
_entity.type
_entity.pdbx_description
1 polymer ?
#
loop_
_entity_poly.entity_id
_entity_poly.type
_entity_poly.pdbx_seq_one_letter_code
_entity_poly.pdbx_strand_id
1 'polypeptide(L)'
;MVIYRNKSTDPYFNLASEQYLLDNASENVFMLWRNDRAVIIGKNQNAYAELDLDYTEKNNIKVVRRLTGGGAVFHDVGNVNFSFIVGGNENATLDFERFTRPIISALESLGVKNVCLSGRNDILIDGIKISGNAQSQYNGKTLHHGTLLYSSDLSMLTGALKVDPEKIRSKGIKSVRNRVGNIKEHLSSDMDAEAFMTYLEDYISRQNDCVVKDFSSEDISEIEKLAKEKYSTWEWNFGRSKEFSCLRKRRYPFGGVEIALTLENGFIKNIKISGDFFGTRDVEALECLLKGRKFEYSELNSCVDGDVLGQCIAGMSKEEFIKLLISQEENI
;
A
#
# COMPACT_ATOMS: atom_id res chain seq x y z
N MET A 1 8.53 11.27 -20.43
CA MET A 1 8.22 10.21 -19.41
C MET A 1 8.64 8.87 -20.00
N VAL A 2 8.96 7.87 -19.19
CA VAL A 2 9.31 6.52 -19.69
C VAL A 2 8.23 5.55 -19.28
N ILE A 3 7.76 4.72 -20.22
CA ILE A 3 6.83 3.63 -19.91
C ILE A 3 7.61 2.31 -19.89
N TYR A 4 7.58 1.59 -18.77
CA TYR A 4 8.20 0.27 -18.64
C TYR A 4 7.16 -0.85 -18.80
N ARG A 5 7.44 -1.78 -19.71
CA ARG A 5 6.66 -3.02 -19.88
C ARG A 5 7.25 -4.12 -19.01
N ASN A 6 6.52 -4.51 -17.96
CA ASN A 6 6.89 -5.65 -17.13
C ASN A 6 6.04 -6.88 -17.50
N LYS A 7 6.70 -7.90 -18.05
CA LYS A 7 6.06 -9.15 -18.51
C LYS A 7 6.02 -10.24 -17.44
N SER A 8 6.71 -10.05 -16.32
CA SER A 8 6.73 -11.01 -15.22
C SER A 8 5.40 -11.00 -14.47
N THR A 9 4.97 -12.18 -14.02
CA THR A 9 3.87 -12.33 -13.06
C THR A 9 4.39 -12.71 -11.67
N ASP A 10 5.70 -12.79 -11.44
CA ASP A 10 6.22 -13.09 -10.11
C ASP A 10 6.11 -11.86 -9.20
N PRO A 11 5.31 -11.90 -8.11
CA PRO A 11 5.14 -10.76 -7.24
C PRO A 11 6.45 -10.30 -6.56
N TYR A 12 7.41 -11.20 -6.31
CA TYR A 12 8.69 -10.79 -5.73
C TYR A 12 9.50 -9.93 -6.72
N PHE A 13 9.61 -10.39 -7.98
CA PHE A 13 10.24 -9.64 -9.05
C PHE A 13 9.54 -8.30 -9.30
N ASN A 14 8.21 -8.28 -9.35
CA ASN A 14 7.47 -7.07 -9.72
C ASN A 14 7.54 -5.96 -8.67
N LEU A 15 7.50 -6.32 -7.38
CA LEU A 15 7.69 -5.33 -6.32
C LEU A 15 9.16 -4.88 -6.25
N ALA A 16 10.11 -5.77 -6.59
CA ALA A 16 11.51 -5.40 -6.74
C ALA A 16 11.73 -4.45 -7.94
N SER A 17 11.06 -4.65 -9.07
CA SER A 17 11.19 -3.78 -10.25
C SER A 17 10.70 -2.37 -9.96
N GLU A 18 9.63 -2.24 -9.17
CA GLU A 18 9.12 -0.95 -8.73
C GLU A 18 10.15 -0.20 -7.86
N GLN A 19 10.78 -0.89 -6.90
CA GLN A 19 11.87 -0.31 -6.12
C GLN A 19 13.10 0.00 -6.98
N TYR A 20 13.49 -0.90 -7.88
CA TYR A 20 14.63 -0.68 -8.76
C TYR A 20 14.46 0.60 -9.59
N LEU A 21 13.28 0.82 -10.16
CA LEU A 21 12.97 2.05 -10.89
C LEU A 21 12.96 3.27 -9.96
N LEU A 22 12.43 3.12 -8.74
CA LEU A 22 12.44 4.17 -7.73
C LEU A 22 13.87 4.57 -7.33
N ASP A 23 14.78 3.61 -7.19
CA ASP A 23 16.18 3.86 -6.85
C ASP A 23 16.94 4.46 -8.05
N ASN A 24 16.74 3.94 -9.27
CA ASN A 24 17.65 4.18 -10.40
C ASN A 24 17.12 5.10 -11.51
N ALA A 25 15.81 5.21 -11.72
CA ALA A 25 15.27 5.99 -12.84
C ALA A 25 15.49 7.49 -12.63
N SER A 26 16.01 8.18 -13.64
CA SER A 26 16.21 9.64 -13.59
C SER A 26 15.00 10.41 -14.10
N GLU A 27 14.23 9.79 -14.99
CA GLU A 27 13.02 10.32 -15.60
C GLU A 27 11.77 9.90 -14.80
N ASN A 28 10.66 10.58 -15.05
CA ASN A 28 9.36 10.11 -14.56
C ASN A 28 8.98 8.81 -15.27
N VAL A 29 8.52 7.82 -14.50
CA VAL A 29 8.18 6.48 -14.99
C VAL A 29 6.69 6.20 -14.81
N PHE A 30 6.11 5.53 -15.81
CA PHE A 30 4.86 4.78 -15.70
C PHE A 30 5.13 3.30 -15.97
N MET A 31 4.65 2.40 -15.11
CA MET A 31 4.83 0.96 -15.29
C MET A 31 3.49 0.26 -15.16
N LEU A 32 3.18 -0.65 -16.09
CA LEU A 32 2.05 -1.56 -16.00
C LEU A 32 2.56 -2.97 -15.74
N TRP A 33 1.91 -3.69 -14.81
CA TRP A 33 2.34 -5.00 -14.36
C TRP A 33 1.20 -5.80 -13.73
N ARG A 34 1.36 -7.12 -13.64
CA ARG A 34 0.39 -8.06 -13.04
C ARG A 34 1.12 -9.05 -12.17
N ASN A 35 0.49 -9.56 -11.12
CA ASN A 35 1.06 -10.65 -10.34
C ASN A 35 0.25 -11.92 -10.55
N ASP A 36 0.89 -13.07 -10.40
CA ASP A 36 0.21 -14.31 -10.02
C ASP A 36 -0.32 -14.18 -8.58
N ARG A 37 -1.07 -15.20 -8.12
CA ARG A 37 -1.77 -15.21 -6.83
C ARG A 37 -0.88 -14.77 -5.67
N ALA A 38 -1.18 -13.60 -5.13
CA ALA A 38 -0.41 -13.02 -4.04
C ALA A 38 -1.27 -12.13 -3.14
N VAL A 39 -0.95 -12.07 -1.86
CA VAL A 39 -1.37 -10.97 -0.99
C VAL A 39 -0.22 -9.99 -0.84
N ILE A 40 -0.49 -8.73 -1.22
CA ILE A 40 0.44 -7.63 -1.06
C ILE A 40 0.07 -6.86 0.22
N ILE A 41 0.91 -6.97 1.25
CA ILE A 41 0.71 -6.31 2.53
C ILE A 41 1.40 -4.96 2.58
N GLY A 42 0.78 -3.99 3.25
CA GLY A 42 1.33 -2.65 3.43
C GLY A 42 2.59 -2.66 4.28
N LYS A 43 3.46 -1.66 4.07
CA LYS A 43 4.77 -1.54 4.73
C LYS A 43 4.72 -1.74 6.24
N ASN A 44 3.70 -1.17 6.90
CA ASN A 44 3.56 -1.15 8.35
C ASN A 44 2.57 -2.19 8.90
N GLN A 45 2.04 -3.09 8.07
CA GLN A 45 1.06 -4.08 8.53
C GLN A 45 1.71 -5.29 9.19
N ASN A 46 1.05 -5.85 10.21
CA ASN A 46 1.42 -7.14 10.78
C ASN A 46 0.83 -8.27 9.93
N ALA A 47 1.69 -9.03 9.24
CA ALA A 47 1.27 -10.11 8.35
C ALA A 47 0.42 -11.17 9.08
N TYR A 48 0.81 -11.55 10.31
CA TYR A 48 0.11 -12.56 11.09
C TYR A 48 -1.29 -12.13 11.53
N ALA A 49 -1.48 -10.82 11.73
CA ALA A 49 -2.77 -10.25 12.10
C ALA A 49 -3.71 -10.08 10.89
N GLU A 50 -3.15 -9.82 9.71
CA GLU A 50 -3.93 -9.50 8.51
C GLU A 50 -4.25 -10.72 7.64
N LEU A 51 -3.47 -11.81 7.73
CA LEU A 51 -3.54 -12.92 6.79
C LEU A 51 -4.03 -14.21 7.43
N ASP A 52 -4.86 -14.95 6.69
CA ASP A 52 -5.12 -16.36 6.96
C ASP A 52 -3.99 -17.20 6.33
N LEU A 53 -2.98 -17.53 7.15
CA LEU A 53 -1.78 -18.20 6.66
C LEU A 53 -2.08 -19.60 6.11
N ASP A 54 -2.96 -20.35 6.78
CA ASP A 54 -3.39 -21.67 6.34
C ASP A 54 -4.08 -21.59 4.97
N TYR A 55 -4.95 -20.59 4.77
CA TYR A 55 -5.59 -20.37 3.47
C TYR A 55 -4.57 -20.00 2.40
N THR A 56 -3.63 -19.10 2.71
CA THR A 56 -2.61 -18.68 1.74
C THR A 56 -1.71 -19.84 1.32
N GLU A 57 -1.28 -20.69 2.27
CA GLU A 57 -0.45 -21.85 2.00
C GLU A 57 -1.20 -22.89 1.16
N LYS A 58 -2.42 -23.27 1.57
CA LYS A 58 -3.24 -24.26 0.84
C LYS A 58 -3.56 -23.86 -0.60
N ASN A 59 -3.65 -22.56 -0.87
CA ASN A 59 -4.00 -22.04 -2.19
C ASN A 59 -2.79 -21.54 -3.00
N ASN A 60 -1.56 -21.80 -2.53
CA ASN A 60 -0.31 -21.32 -3.16
C ASN A 60 -0.30 -19.80 -3.41
N ILE A 61 -0.80 -19.03 -2.43
CA ILE A 61 -0.85 -17.57 -2.50
C ILE A 61 0.43 -17.03 -1.85
N LYS A 62 1.26 -16.35 -2.64
CA LYS A 62 2.49 -15.70 -2.13
C LYS A 62 2.14 -14.51 -1.22
N VAL A 63 3.00 -14.18 -0.26
CA VAL A 63 2.84 -13.01 0.61
C VAL A 63 4.01 -12.09 0.40
N VAL A 64 3.76 -10.85 -0.01
CA VAL A 64 4.82 -9.88 -0.32
C VAL A 64 4.51 -8.54 0.33
N ARG A 65 5.49 -7.96 1.03
CA ARG A 65 5.39 -6.62 1.61
C ARG A 65 5.85 -5.56 0.61
N ARG A 66 5.04 -4.52 0.41
CA ARG A 66 5.38 -3.37 -0.44
C ARG A 66 6.03 -2.23 0.35
N LEU A 67 6.56 -1.24 -0.38
CA LEU A 67 7.19 -0.04 0.18
C LEU A 67 6.21 1.05 0.63
N THR A 68 4.96 0.98 0.20
CA THR A 68 3.93 1.98 0.56
C THR A 68 3.10 1.52 1.77
N GLY A 69 2.53 2.48 2.48
CA GLY A 69 1.55 2.23 3.55
C GLY A 69 0.21 1.73 3.01
N GLY A 70 -0.82 1.70 3.86
CA GLY A 70 -2.16 1.22 3.50
C GLY A 70 -2.41 -0.26 3.85
N GLY A 71 -3.59 -0.76 3.48
CA GLY A 71 -4.05 -2.12 3.80
C GLY A 71 -3.51 -3.22 2.88
N ALA A 72 -3.88 -4.46 3.19
CA ALA A 72 -3.53 -5.64 2.42
C ALA A 72 -4.49 -5.81 1.24
N VAL A 73 -3.96 -6.27 0.09
CA VAL A 73 -4.72 -6.47 -1.14
C VAL A 73 -4.36 -7.81 -1.78
N PHE A 74 -5.34 -8.50 -2.35
CA PHE A 74 -5.10 -9.72 -3.12
C PHE A 74 -4.89 -9.37 -4.60
N HIS A 75 -3.91 -10.02 -5.22
CA HIS A 75 -3.58 -9.91 -6.63
C HIS A 75 -3.70 -11.27 -7.30
N ASP A 76 -4.09 -11.25 -8.57
CA ASP A 76 -3.98 -12.33 -9.53
C ASP A 76 -3.76 -11.73 -10.94
N VAL A 77 -3.69 -12.58 -11.96
CA VAL A 77 -3.46 -12.14 -13.35
C VAL A 77 -4.64 -11.35 -13.94
N GLY A 78 -5.78 -11.31 -13.26
CA GLY A 78 -6.92 -10.46 -13.57
C GLY A 78 -6.82 -9.06 -12.95
N ASN A 79 -5.85 -8.83 -12.06
CA ASN A 79 -5.57 -7.53 -11.46
C ASN A 79 -4.42 -6.84 -12.21
N VAL A 80 -4.73 -5.77 -12.94
CA VAL A 80 -3.73 -4.92 -13.58
C VAL A 80 -3.25 -3.89 -12.55
N ASN A 81 -1.94 -3.77 -12.38
CA ASN A 81 -1.34 -2.78 -11.50
C ASN A 81 -0.66 -1.71 -12.33
N PHE A 82 -0.67 -0.49 -11.81
CA PHE A 82 0.05 0.63 -12.39
C PHE A 82 0.90 1.32 -11.33
N SER A 83 2.04 1.85 -11.74
CA SER A 83 2.94 2.61 -10.88
C SER A 83 3.39 3.88 -11.59
N PHE A 84 3.22 5.03 -10.95
CA PHE A 84 3.85 6.29 -11.30
C PHE A 84 5.01 6.55 -10.35
N ILE A 85 6.19 6.79 -10.90
CA ILE A 85 7.39 7.19 -10.15
C ILE A 85 7.80 8.56 -10.67
N VAL A 86 7.70 9.58 -9.83
CA VAL A 86 7.89 10.98 -10.24
C VAL A 86 8.89 11.66 -9.32
N GLY A 87 9.95 12.23 -9.90
CA GLY A 87 10.98 12.96 -9.15
C GLY A 87 10.66 14.44 -8.94
N GLY A 88 11.50 15.11 -8.14
CA GLY A 88 11.49 16.57 -8.00
C GLY A 88 10.51 17.13 -6.98
N ASN A 89 10.13 16.33 -5.98
CA ASN A 89 9.04 16.65 -5.06
C ASN A 89 9.35 16.20 -3.62
N GLU A 90 10.47 16.67 -3.06
CA GLU A 90 10.94 16.30 -1.71
C GLU A 90 9.94 16.60 -0.58
N ASN A 91 9.05 17.58 -0.78
CA ASN A 91 8.01 17.98 0.17
C ASN A 91 6.58 17.69 -0.34
N ALA A 92 6.42 16.84 -1.35
CA ALA A 92 5.09 16.57 -1.88
C ALA A 92 4.22 15.82 -0.86
N THR A 93 3.06 16.39 -0.60
CA THR A 93 1.98 15.77 0.15
C THR A 93 1.41 14.56 -0.61
N LEU A 94 0.63 13.74 0.08
CA LEU A 94 -0.10 12.65 -0.57
C LEU A 94 -1.16 13.28 -1.50
N ASP A 95 -1.07 13.03 -2.81
CA ASP A 95 -1.90 13.65 -3.84
C ASP A 95 -2.46 12.55 -4.76
N PHE A 96 -3.37 11.76 -4.21
CA PHE A 96 -4.01 10.66 -4.92
C PHE A 96 -4.81 11.14 -6.13
N GLU A 97 -5.38 12.35 -6.09
CA GLU A 97 -6.18 12.89 -7.19
C GLU A 97 -5.34 13.06 -8.45
N ARG A 98 -4.16 13.70 -8.32
CA ARG A 98 -3.25 13.89 -9.44
C ARG A 98 -2.89 12.59 -10.15
N PHE A 99 -2.61 11.52 -9.41
CA PHE A 99 -2.15 10.25 -9.98
C PHE A 99 -3.27 9.32 -10.43
N THR A 100 -4.48 9.46 -9.87
CA THR A 100 -5.65 8.67 -10.30
C THR A 100 -6.38 9.28 -11.50
N ARG A 101 -6.27 10.61 -11.69
CA ARG A 101 -6.95 11.32 -12.79
C ARG A 101 -6.64 10.76 -14.20
N PRO A 102 -5.38 10.43 -14.57
CA PRO A 102 -5.09 9.85 -15.88
C PRO A 102 -5.78 8.50 -16.09
N ILE A 103 -5.84 7.67 -15.04
CA ILE A 103 -6.48 6.35 -15.08
C ILE A 103 -8.00 6.49 -15.19
N ILE A 104 -8.61 7.39 -14.41
CA ILE A 104 -10.04 7.70 -14.50
C ILE A 104 -10.41 8.16 -15.91
N SER A 105 -9.62 9.10 -16.47
CA SER A 105 -9.86 9.64 -17.82
C SER A 105 -9.71 8.56 -18.90
N ALA A 106 -8.78 7.61 -18.71
CA ALA A 106 -8.63 6.46 -19.61
C ALA A 106 -9.85 5.54 -19.57
N LEU A 107 -10.39 5.26 -18.38
CA LEU A 107 -11.61 4.44 -18.24
C LEU A 107 -12.83 5.14 -18.86
N GLU A 108 -12.99 6.45 -18.64
CA GLU A 108 -14.05 7.25 -19.25
C GLU A 108 -13.96 7.25 -20.78
N SER A 109 -12.75 7.36 -21.33
CA SER A 109 -12.50 7.30 -22.77
C SER A 109 -12.78 5.92 -23.37
N LEU A 110 -12.77 4.87 -22.55
CA LEU A 110 -13.15 3.51 -22.94
C LEU A 110 -14.68 3.29 -22.83
N GLY A 111 -15.44 4.33 -22.48
CA GLY A 111 -16.90 4.30 -22.40
C GLY A 111 -17.44 3.90 -21.03
N VAL A 112 -16.58 3.72 -20.02
CA VAL A 112 -17.01 3.48 -18.64
C VAL A 112 -17.63 4.77 -18.08
N LYS A 113 -18.81 4.68 -17.48
CA LYS A 113 -19.52 5.83 -16.91
C LYS A 113 -19.35 5.88 -15.40
N ASN A 114 -19.54 7.06 -14.82
CA ASN A 114 -19.56 7.27 -13.37
C ASN A 114 -18.31 6.76 -12.64
N VAL A 115 -17.14 6.93 -13.28
CA VAL A 115 -15.85 6.62 -12.67
C VAL A 115 -15.42 7.80 -11.79
N CYS A 116 -15.12 7.57 -10.52
CA CYS A 116 -14.70 8.65 -9.64
C CYS A 116 -13.71 8.19 -8.57
N LEU A 117 -12.86 9.12 -8.13
CA LEU A 117 -12.12 8.95 -6.89
C LEU A 117 -13.08 9.10 -5.70
N SER A 118 -13.00 8.19 -4.74
CA SER A 118 -13.81 8.19 -3.52
C SER A 118 -12.93 7.98 -2.29
N GLY A 119 -13.33 8.64 -1.20
CA GLY A 119 -12.56 8.63 0.03
C GLY A 119 -11.20 9.28 -0.19
N ARG A 120 -10.12 8.57 0.16
CA ARG A 120 -8.75 9.08 -0.01
C ARG A 120 -8.04 8.51 -1.23
N ASN A 121 -8.28 7.24 -1.57
CA ASN A 121 -7.38 6.47 -2.42
C ASN A 121 -8.08 5.37 -3.23
N ASP A 122 -9.42 5.36 -3.30
CA ASP A 122 -10.16 4.32 -4.01
C ASP A 122 -10.80 4.89 -5.29
N ILE A 123 -10.72 4.15 -6.40
CA ILE A 123 -11.50 4.47 -7.61
C ILE A 123 -12.74 3.59 -7.63
N LEU A 124 -13.90 4.20 -7.87
CA LEU A 124 -15.18 3.53 -7.97
C LEU A 124 -15.78 3.67 -9.37
N ILE A 125 -16.59 2.70 -9.76
CA ILE A 125 -17.53 2.76 -10.90
C ILE A 125 -18.92 2.49 -10.32
N ASP A 126 -19.87 3.41 -10.49
CA ASP A 126 -21.24 3.25 -9.95
C ASP A 126 -21.28 2.90 -8.44
N GLY A 127 -20.32 3.43 -7.67
CA GLY A 127 -20.17 3.15 -6.23
C GLY A 127 -19.49 1.80 -5.89
N ILE A 128 -19.13 1.00 -6.88
CA ILE A 128 -18.40 -0.27 -6.75
C ILE A 128 -16.90 0.01 -6.81
N LYS A 129 -16.13 -0.52 -5.86
CA LYS A 129 -14.67 -0.31 -5.80
C LYS A 129 -13.94 -1.18 -6.81
N ILE A 130 -13.17 -0.54 -7.68
CA ILE A 130 -12.38 -1.22 -8.72
C ILE A 130 -10.87 -1.01 -8.58
N SER A 131 -10.44 -0.05 -7.77
CA SER A 131 -9.03 0.25 -7.51
C SER A 131 -8.81 0.63 -6.06
N GLY A 132 -7.71 0.16 -5.47
CA GLY A 132 -7.11 0.73 -4.28
C GLY A 132 -5.73 1.30 -4.63
N ASN A 133 -5.45 2.51 -4.16
CA ASN A 133 -4.20 3.21 -4.43
C ASN A 133 -3.38 3.39 -3.17
N ALA A 134 -2.07 3.45 -3.31
CA ALA A 134 -1.14 3.76 -2.23
C ALA A 134 -0.02 4.65 -2.75
N GLN A 135 0.47 5.54 -1.89
CA GLN A 135 1.54 6.47 -2.21
C GLN A 135 2.58 6.49 -1.07
N SER A 136 3.85 6.68 -1.43
CA SER A 136 4.95 6.96 -0.50
C SER A 136 5.92 7.94 -1.13
N GLN A 137 6.67 8.65 -0.28
CA GLN A 137 7.89 9.37 -0.70
C GLN A 137 9.11 8.51 -0.40
N TYR A 138 10.11 8.61 -1.28
CA TYR A 138 11.38 7.92 -1.13
C TYR A 138 12.47 8.68 -1.89
N ASN A 139 13.51 9.13 -1.19
CA ASN A 139 14.66 9.85 -1.77
C ASN A 139 14.28 10.96 -2.78
N GLY A 140 13.31 11.81 -2.40
CA GLY A 140 12.85 12.93 -3.25
C GLY A 140 11.97 12.54 -4.44
N LYS A 141 11.60 11.27 -4.56
CA LYS A 141 10.66 10.74 -5.55
C LYS A 141 9.37 10.28 -4.89
N THR A 142 8.26 10.51 -5.58
CA THR A 142 6.95 9.98 -5.24
C THR A 142 6.73 8.66 -5.98
N LEU A 143 6.43 7.61 -5.23
CA LEU A 143 5.86 6.38 -5.75
C LEU A 143 4.35 6.40 -5.48
N HIS A 144 3.54 6.44 -6.53
CA HIS A 144 2.11 6.18 -6.46
C HIS A 144 1.82 4.93 -7.27
N HIS A 145 1.12 3.96 -6.67
CA HIS A 145 0.65 2.80 -7.41
C HIS A 145 -0.78 2.46 -7.05
N GLY A 146 -1.43 1.68 -7.91
CA GLY A 146 -2.78 1.23 -7.69
C GLY A 146 -3.07 -0.09 -8.37
N THR A 147 -4.06 -0.78 -7.82
CA THR A 147 -4.68 -1.95 -8.44
C THR A 147 -5.77 -1.50 -9.41
N LEU A 148 -6.06 -2.30 -10.42
CA LEU A 148 -7.19 -2.17 -11.32
C LEU A 148 -7.76 -3.57 -11.46
N LEU A 149 -8.80 -3.85 -10.67
CA LEU A 149 -9.51 -5.12 -10.67
C LEU A 149 -10.20 -5.24 -12.03
N TYR A 150 -9.52 -5.84 -13.01
CA TYR A 150 -10.03 -5.92 -14.37
C TYR A 150 -10.93 -7.13 -14.52
N SER A 151 -10.41 -8.30 -14.15
CA SER A 151 -11.11 -9.58 -14.19
C SER A 151 -10.58 -10.52 -13.09
N SER A 152 -10.33 -9.99 -11.90
CA SER A 152 -9.81 -10.74 -10.76
C SER A 152 -10.85 -11.68 -10.15
N ASP A 153 -10.37 -12.78 -9.57
CA ASP A 153 -11.17 -13.69 -8.77
C ASP A 153 -11.44 -13.09 -7.39
N LEU A 154 -12.56 -12.38 -7.29
CA LEU A 154 -13.00 -11.72 -6.06
C LEU A 154 -13.34 -12.70 -4.93
N SER A 155 -13.53 -14.00 -5.21
CA SER A 155 -13.79 -15.00 -4.17
C SER A 155 -12.54 -15.27 -3.32
N MET A 156 -11.38 -15.36 -3.97
CA MET A 156 -10.08 -15.61 -3.33
C MET A 156 -9.63 -14.46 -2.42
N LEU A 157 -9.98 -13.22 -2.76
CA LEU A 157 -9.75 -12.03 -1.92
C LEU A 157 -10.32 -12.22 -0.51
N THR A 158 -11.52 -12.79 -0.41
CA THR A 158 -12.21 -12.91 0.88
C THR A 158 -11.64 -14.01 1.78
N GLY A 159 -11.03 -15.04 1.21
CA GLY A 159 -10.43 -16.14 1.96
C GLY A 159 -9.03 -15.84 2.48
N ALA A 160 -8.24 -15.03 1.76
CA ALA A 160 -6.83 -14.79 2.11
C ALA A 160 -6.62 -13.77 3.25
N LEU A 161 -7.62 -12.92 3.54
CA LEU A 161 -7.51 -11.84 4.51
C LEU A 161 -8.34 -12.12 5.77
N LYS A 162 -7.72 -11.99 6.95
CA LYS A 162 -8.44 -11.99 8.23
C LYS A 162 -9.28 -10.74 8.35
N VAL A 163 -10.57 -10.90 8.61
CA VAL A 163 -11.45 -9.77 8.88
C VAL A 163 -11.36 -9.41 10.36
N ASP A 164 -10.75 -8.26 10.65
CA ASP A 164 -10.70 -7.72 12.00
C ASP A 164 -12.12 -7.36 12.52
N PRO A 165 -12.57 -7.94 13.65
CA PRO A 165 -13.87 -7.62 14.24
C PRO A 165 -14.08 -6.12 14.54
N GLU A 166 -13.02 -5.35 14.85
CA GLU A 166 -13.13 -3.89 15.05
C GLU A 166 -13.40 -3.13 13.74
N LYS A 167 -12.88 -3.62 12.61
CA LYS A 167 -13.23 -3.10 11.26
C LYS A 167 -14.72 -3.32 10.98
N ILE A 168 -15.34 -4.33 11.59
CA ILE A 168 -16.78 -4.62 11.50
C ILE A 168 -17.59 -3.73 12.47
N ARG A 169 -17.15 -3.55 13.73
CA ARG A 169 -17.89 -2.76 14.74
C ARG A 169 -17.90 -1.26 14.46
N SER A 170 -16.77 -0.67 14.06
CA SER A 170 -16.66 0.76 13.75
C SER A 170 -17.45 1.18 12.50
N LYS A 171 -17.74 0.24 11.60
CA LYS A 171 -18.62 0.40 10.44
C LYS A 171 -19.92 -0.33 10.69
N GLY A 172 -20.77 0.23 11.57
CA GLY A 172 -22.08 -0.32 11.95
C GLY A 172 -22.70 -1.16 10.85
N ILE A 173 -22.91 -2.45 11.13
CA ILE A 173 -23.33 -3.46 10.16
C ILE A 173 -24.68 -3.05 9.56
N LYS A 174 -24.65 -2.39 8.38
CA LYS A 174 -25.69 -2.43 7.32
C LYS A 174 -25.41 -1.61 6.05
N SER A 175 -24.45 -0.68 6.01
CA SER A 175 -24.06 0.02 4.77
C SER A 175 -22.71 0.71 5.03
N VAL A 176 -21.58 0.48 4.37
CA VAL A 176 -21.32 0.30 2.95
C VAL A 176 -19.98 -0.47 2.87
N ARG A 177 -20.00 -1.79 2.65
CA ARG A 177 -18.89 -2.35 1.86
C ARG A 177 -19.19 -1.81 0.47
N ASN A 178 -18.39 -0.87 -0.05
CA ASN A 178 -18.37 -0.71 -1.49
C ASN A 178 -18.04 -2.11 -2.00
N ARG A 179 -19.00 -2.74 -2.68
CA ARG A 179 -18.76 -4.05 -3.28
C ARG A 179 -17.53 -3.85 -4.15
N VAL A 180 -16.54 -4.73 -4.00
CA VAL A 180 -15.46 -4.75 -4.99
C VAL A 180 -16.01 -5.37 -6.26
N GLY A 181 -15.57 -4.89 -7.41
CA GLY A 181 -16.05 -5.35 -8.70
C GLY A 181 -14.97 -5.27 -9.75
N ASN A 182 -15.23 -5.92 -10.87
CA ASN A 182 -14.32 -6.00 -11.99
C ASN A 182 -14.67 -4.97 -13.06
N ILE A 183 -13.68 -4.25 -13.57
CA ILE A 183 -13.84 -3.25 -14.65
C ILE A 183 -14.46 -3.91 -15.90
N LYS A 184 -14.11 -5.16 -16.21
CA LYS A 184 -14.65 -5.90 -17.36
C LYS A 184 -16.17 -5.95 -17.38
N GLU A 185 -16.83 -5.96 -16.22
CA GLU A 185 -18.30 -6.00 -16.10
C GLU A 185 -18.98 -4.67 -16.52
N HIS A 186 -18.20 -3.59 -16.59
CA HIS A 186 -18.67 -2.25 -16.95
C HIS A 186 -18.26 -1.84 -18.38
N LEU A 187 -17.59 -2.73 -19.12
CA LEU A 187 -17.17 -2.48 -20.50
C LEU A 187 -18.17 -3.04 -21.50
N SER A 188 -18.37 -2.30 -22.59
CA SER A 188 -19.21 -2.74 -23.72
C SER A 188 -18.44 -3.62 -24.72
N SER A 189 -17.11 -3.50 -24.75
CA SER A 189 -16.23 -4.26 -25.64
C SER A 189 -15.70 -5.52 -24.96
N ASP A 190 -15.63 -6.63 -25.70
CA ASP A 190 -14.93 -7.83 -25.23
C ASP A 190 -13.42 -7.62 -25.34
N MET A 191 -12.78 -7.40 -24.21
CA MET A 191 -11.36 -7.12 -24.06
C MET A 191 -10.83 -7.98 -22.91
N ASP A 192 -9.63 -8.54 -23.06
CA ASP A 192 -8.93 -9.23 -21.97
C ASP A 192 -7.98 -8.27 -21.22
N ALA A 193 -7.34 -8.77 -20.16
CA ALA A 193 -6.46 -7.96 -19.33
C ALA A 193 -5.23 -7.44 -20.09
N GLU A 194 -4.76 -8.18 -21.11
CA GLU A 194 -3.58 -7.77 -21.90
C GLU A 194 -3.93 -6.65 -22.86
N ALA A 195 -5.05 -6.78 -23.58
CA ALA A 195 -5.57 -5.72 -24.42
C ALA A 195 -5.92 -4.47 -23.60
N PHE A 196 -6.39 -4.63 -22.35
CA PHE A 196 -6.60 -3.50 -21.43
C PHE A 196 -5.28 -2.81 -21.03
N MET A 197 -4.22 -3.57 -20.75
CA MET A 197 -2.90 -3.01 -20.48
C MET A 197 -2.35 -2.25 -21.70
N THR A 198 -2.46 -2.82 -22.91
CA THR A 198 -2.07 -2.14 -24.16
C THR A 198 -2.86 -0.85 -24.36
N TYR A 199 -4.17 -0.87 -24.09
CA TYR A 199 -5.00 0.32 -24.13
C TYR A 199 -4.52 1.42 -23.16
N LEU A 200 -4.23 1.07 -21.91
CA LEU A 200 -3.72 2.02 -20.93
C LEU A 200 -2.35 2.59 -21.32
N GLU A 201 -1.45 1.74 -21.83
CA GLU A 201 -0.15 2.17 -22.35
C GLU A 201 -0.32 3.21 -23.47
N ASP A 202 -1.13 2.88 -24.48
CA ASP A 202 -1.44 3.77 -25.61
C ASP A 202 -2.05 5.09 -25.14
N TYR A 203 -3.01 5.03 -24.21
CA TYR A 203 -3.67 6.21 -23.69
C TYR A 203 -2.66 7.14 -23.01
N ILE A 204 -1.85 6.62 -22.09
CA ILE A 204 -0.85 7.40 -21.36
C ILE A 204 0.23 7.93 -22.31
N SER A 205 0.63 7.14 -23.31
CA SER A 205 1.61 7.54 -24.32
C SER A 205 1.11 8.63 -25.27
N ARG A 206 -0.21 8.76 -25.49
CA ARG A 206 -0.75 9.88 -26.30
C ARG A 206 -0.85 11.19 -25.53
N GLN A 207 -1.03 11.10 -24.21
CA GLN A 207 -1.16 12.28 -23.33
C GLN A 207 0.19 12.88 -22.94
N ASN A 208 1.29 12.15 -23.15
CA ASN A 208 2.61 12.53 -22.72
C ASN A 208 3.64 12.21 -23.81
N ASP A 209 4.71 12.98 -23.91
CA ASP A 209 5.86 12.58 -24.74
C ASP A 209 6.60 11.43 -24.03
N CYS A 210 6.28 10.20 -24.45
CA CYS A 210 6.65 8.96 -23.80
C CYS A 210 7.62 8.13 -24.65
N VAL A 211 8.62 7.56 -23.98
CA VAL A 211 9.47 6.51 -24.56
C VAL A 211 9.10 5.20 -23.90
N VAL A 212 8.69 4.20 -24.69
CA VAL A 212 8.40 2.85 -24.20
C VAL A 212 9.69 2.04 -24.16
N LYS A 213 9.96 1.37 -23.04
CA LYS A 213 11.14 0.53 -22.82
C LYS A 213 10.74 -0.82 -22.21
N ASP A 214 11.47 -1.86 -22.60
CA ASP A 214 11.54 -3.12 -21.84
C ASP A 214 12.76 -3.04 -20.89
N PHE A 215 12.78 -3.84 -19.82
CA PHE A 215 13.96 -3.99 -18.98
C PHE A 215 15.11 -4.64 -19.76
N SER A 216 16.33 -4.11 -19.61
CA SER A 216 17.53 -4.74 -20.14
C SER A 216 17.87 -6.03 -19.37
N SER A 217 18.78 -6.85 -19.91
CA SER A 217 19.30 -8.03 -19.20
C SER A 217 19.96 -7.67 -17.86
N GLU A 218 20.65 -6.54 -17.84
CA GLU A 218 21.32 -6.00 -16.66
C GLU A 218 20.30 -5.51 -15.63
N ASP A 219 19.24 -4.82 -16.07
CA ASP A 219 18.14 -4.40 -15.20
C ASP A 219 17.48 -5.62 -14.55
N ILE A 220 17.17 -6.64 -15.35
CA ILE A 220 16.54 -7.88 -14.89
C ILE A 220 17.40 -8.55 -13.82
N SER A 221 18.72 -8.67 -14.04
CA SER A 221 19.65 -9.27 -13.08
C SER A 221 19.65 -8.52 -11.73
N GLU A 222 19.66 -7.19 -11.74
CA GLU A 222 19.62 -6.39 -10.50
C GLU A 222 18.26 -6.48 -9.80
N ILE A 223 17.17 -6.52 -10.57
CA ILE A 223 15.82 -6.71 -10.03
C ILE A 223 15.68 -8.10 -9.39
N GLU A 224 16.14 -9.15 -10.05
CA GLU A 224 16.13 -10.52 -9.51
C GLU A 224 16.97 -10.64 -8.24
N LYS A 225 18.13 -9.98 -8.22
CA LYS A 225 18.97 -9.90 -7.02
C LYS A 225 18.22 -9.21 -5.88
N LEU A 226 17.61 -8.05 -6.12
CA LEU A 226 16.82 -7.35 -5.12
C LEU A 226 15.60 -8.18 -4.66
N ALA A 227 14.95 -8.89 -5.57
CA ALA A 227 13.87 -9.81 -5.25
C ALA A 227 14.33 -10.93 -4.31
N LYS A 228 15.51 -11.51 -4.57
CA LYS A 228 16.11 -12.58 -3.76
C LYS A 228 16.59 -12.09 -2.39
N GLU A 229 17.23 -10.92 -2.34
CA GLU A 229 17.84 -10.38 -1.12
C GLU A 229 16.82 -9.70 -0.19
N LYS A 230 15.65 -9.31 -0.71
CA LYS A 230 14.63 -8.59 0.06
C LYS A 230 13.22 -9.12 -0.13
N TYR A 231 12.65 -9.04 -1.33
CA TYR A 231 11.20 -9.22 -1.49
C TYR A 231 10.73 -10.66 -1.26
N SER A 232 11.58 -11.64 -1.47
CA SER A 232 11.31 -13.06 -1.21
C SER A 232 11.74 -13.53 0.19
N THR A 233 12.36 -12.66 1.00
CA THR A 233 12.88 -13.07 2.32
C THR A 233 11.78 -13.06 3.39
N TRP A 234 11.92 -13.95 4.36
CA TRP A 234 10.98 -14.03 5.47
C TRP A 234 11.09 -12.78 6.35
N GLU A 235 12.30 -12.26 6.53
CA GLU A 235 12.61 -11.08 7.34
C GLU A 235 11.85 -9.85 6.87
N TRP A 236 11.77 -9.65 5.55
CA TRP A 236 11.04 -8.53 4.97
C TRP A 236 9.52 -8.70 5.08
N ASN A 237 9.00 -9.88 4.73
CA ASN A 237 7.57 -10.12 4.63
C ASN A 237 6.92 -10.34 6.01
N PHE A 238 7.59 -11.05 6.92
CA PHE A 238 7.05 -11.49 8.21
C PHE A 238 7.87 -11.03 9.42
N GLY A 239 9.19 -10.93 9.30
CA GLY A 239 10.13 -10.77 10.43
C GLY A 239 10.11 -9.45 11.20
N ARG A 240 9.04 -8.65 11.07
CA ARG A 240 8.84 -7.41 11.82
C ARG A 240 8.19 -7.62 13.20
N SER A 241 7.84 -8.86 13.58
CA SER A 241 7.27 -9.19 14.90
C SER A 241 8.35 -9.37 15.97
N LYS A 242 8.28 -8.60 17.06
CA LYS A 242 9.04 -8.83 18.30
C LYS A 242 8.07 -9.14 19.45
N GLU A 243 8.58 -9.69 20.54
CA GLU A 243 7.81 -9.80 21.79
C GLU A 243 7.63 -8.40 22.41
N PHE A 244 6.39 -7.99 22.58
CA PHE A 244 6.00 -6.74 23.23
C PHE A 244 5.12 -7.05 24.44
N SER A 245 5.33 -6.33 25.54
CA SER A 245 4.58 -6.56 26.79
C SER A 245 3.28 -5.75 26.87
N CYS A 246 3.14 -4.73 26.03
CA CYS A 246 1.97 -3.86 25.98
C CYS A 246 1.59 -3.62 24.53
N LEU A 247 0.31 -3.82 24.20
CA LEU A 247 -0.26 -3.52 22.90
C LEU A 247 -1.33 -2.44 23.06
N ARG A 248 -1.30 -1.43 22.19
CA ARG A 248 -2.32 -0.38 22.11
C ARG A 248 -2.82 -0.31 20.69
N LYS A 249 -4.14 -0.38 20.50
CA LYS A 249 -4.74 -0.35 19.18
C LYS A 249 -5.94 0.58 19.16
N ARG A 250 -6.05 1.39 18.11
CA ARG A 250 -7.24 2.21 17.86
C ARG A 250 -7.42 2.44 16.38
N ARG A 251 -8.68 2.51 15.95
CA ARG A 251 -9.04 2.88 14.58
C ARG A 251 -9.46 4.34 14.48
N TYR A 252 -8.89 5.03 13.50
CA TYR A 252 -9.17 6.42 13.14
C TYR A 252 -9.77 6.48 11.73
N PRO A 253 -10.36 7.64 11.32
CA PRO A 253 -10.84 7.82 9.95
C PRO A 253 -9.78 7.58 8.86
N PHE A 254 -8.50 7.77 9.20
CA PHE A 254 -7.37 7.58 8.28
C PHE A 254 -6.78 6.17 8.26
N GLY A 255 -7.14 5.31 9.22
CA GLY A 255 -6.53 3.99 9.39
C GLY A 255 -6.50 3.52 10.85
N GLY A 256 -6.25 2.23 11.03
CA GLY A 256 -5.89 1.62 12.31
C GLY A 256 -4.43 1.87 12.64
N VAL A 257 -4.17 2.23 13.88
CA VAL A 257 -2.82 2.38 14.44
C VAL A 257 -2.69 1.41 15.61
N GLU A 258 -1.61 0.66 15.59
CA GLU A 258 -1.18 -0.27 16.63
C GLU A 258 0.21 0.15 17.13
N ILE A 259 0.36 0.25 18.44
CA ILE A 259 1.63 0.54 19.11
C ILE A 259 1.92 -0.61 20.05
N ALA A 260 2.98 -1.35 19.74
CA ALA A 260 3.49 -2.43 20.57
C ALA A 260 4.74 -1.94 21.30
N LEU A 261 4.79 -2.08 22.62
CA LEU A 261 5.88 -1.56 23.44
C LEU A 261 6.34 -2.54 24.53
N THR A 262 7.61 -2.43 24.88
CA THR A 262 8.23 -3.11 26.03
C THR A 262 8.78 -2.05 26.97
N LEU A 263 8.35 -2.06 28.23
CA LEU A 263 8.85 -1.15 29.26
C LEU A 263 9.87 -1.85 30.15
N GLU A 264 10.95 -1.15 30.49
CA GLU A 264 11.95 -1.61 31.45
C GLU A 264 12.29 -0.45 32.39
N ASN A 265 12.09 -0.65 33.70
CA ASN A 265 12.31 0.35 34.73
C ASN A 265 11.60 1.71 34.49
N GLY A 266 10.43 1.68 33.85
CA GLY A 266 9.66 2.90 33.50
C GLY A 266 10.14 3.62 32.23
N PHE A 267 11.04 3.01 31.45
CA PHE A 267 11.52 3.54 30.16
C PHE A 267 11.07 2.65 29.00
N ILE A 268 10.89 3.24 27.82
CA ILE A 268 10.54 2.52 26.59
C ILE A 268 11.79 1.77 26.09
N LYS A 269 11.88 0.47 26.33
CA LYS A 269 12.98 -0.38 25.84
C LYS A 269 12.84 -0.65 24.34
N ASN A 270 11.65 -1.04 23.92
CA ASN A 270 11.30 -1.28 22.52
C ASN A 270 9.93 -0.68 22.22
N ILE A 271 9.76 -0.19 20.99
CA ILE A 271 8.50 0.28 20.46
C ILE A 271 8.42 -0.12 18.98
N LYS A 272 7.25 -0.54 18.54
CA LYS A 272 6.91 -0.73 17.14
C LYS A 272 5.56 -0.11 16.86
N ILE A 273 5.48 0.63 15.77
CA ILE A 273 4.26 1.24 15.29
C ILE A 273 3.85 0.49 14.02
N SER A 274 2.61 0.05 13.95
CA SER A 274 2.07 -0.76 12.86
C SER A 274 0.63 -0.34 12.55
N GLY A 275 0.15 -0.65 11.35
CA GLY A 275 -1.20 -0.26 10.92
C GLY A 275 -1.40 -0.21 9.42
N ASP A 276 -2.62 0.15 9.02
CA ASP A 276 -3.05 0.32 7.62
C ASP A 276 -3.10 1.79 7.17
N PHE A 277 -2.36 2.67 7.86
CA PHE A 277 -2.25 4.10 7.55
C PHE A 277 -1.22 4.40 6.45
N PHE A 278 -1.29 5.62 5.91
CA PHE A 278 -0.32 6.17 4.97
C PHE A 278 0.64 7.15 5.67
N GLY A 279 1.81 7.36 5.08
CA GLY A 279 2.81 8.31 5.52
C GLY A 279 3.80 8.60 4.39
N THR A 280 4.43 9.76 4.44
CA THR A 280 5.53 10.16 3.54
C THR A 280 6.91 9.87 4.14
N ARG A 281 6.98 9.59 5.44
CA ARG A 281 8.20 9.24 6.17
C ARG A 281 8.05 7.91 6.88
N ASP A 282 9.18 7.23 7.08
CA ASP A 282 9.19 5.95 7.79
C ASP A 282 8.89 6.09 9.28
N VAL A 283 8.09 5.16 9.82
CA VAL A 283 7.65 5.19 11.22
C VAL A 283 8.79 4.94 12.19
N GLU A 284 9.86 4.29 11.73
CA GLU A 284 11.12 4.10 12.45
C GLU A 284 11.71 5.43 12.94
N ALA A 285 11.45 6.54 12.23
CA ALA A 285 11.88 7.86 12.69
C ALA A 285 11.20 8.24 14.03
N LEU A 286 9.91 7.93 14.17
CA LEU A 286 9.15 8.16 15.40
C LEU A 286 9.50 7.13 16.49
N GLU A 287 9.70 5.87 16.11
CA GLU A 287 10.15 4.80 17.03
C GLU A 287 11.50 5.17 17.68
N CYS A 288 12.46 5.69 16.89
CA CYS A 288 13.76 6.13 17.38
C CYS A 288 13.68 7.32 18.34
N LEU A 289 12.75 8.27 18.13
CA LEU A 289 12.56 9.41 19.05
C LEU A 289 12.07 8.96 20.43
N LEU A 290 11.24 7.92 20.46
CA LEU A 290 10.57 7.41 21.67
C LEU A 290 11.40 6.36 22.42
N LYS A 291 12.25 5.61 21.73
CA LYS A 291 13.08 4.57 22.36
C LYS A 291 14.03 5.18 23.39
N GLY A 292 14.07 4.57 24.58
CA GLY A 292 14.87 5.01 25.73
C GLY A 292 14.25 6.17 26.52
N ARG A 293 13.11 6.72 26.09
CA ARG A 293 12.42 7.79 26.83
C ARG A 293 11.67 7.26 28.04
N LYS A 294 11.51 8.11 29.05
CA LYS A 294 10.69 7.81 30.22
C LYS A 294 9.23 7.71 29.78
N PHE A 295 8.53 6.68 30.22
CA PHE A 295 7.11 6.47 29.89
C PHE A 295 6.22 7.35 30.78
N GLU A 296 6.25 8.66 30.50
CA GLU A 296 5.51 9.69 31.24
C GLU A 296 4.94 10.71 30.26
N TYR A 297 3.71 11.20 30.51
CA TYR A 297 3.01 12.10 29.58
C TYR A 297 3.83 13.33 29.19
N SER A 298 4.46 14.00 30.16
CA SER A 298 5.25 15.22 29.93
C SER A 298 6.45 14.99 29.01
N GLU A 299 7.20 13.91 29.23
CA GLU A 299 8.37 13.51 28.42
C GLU A 299 7.94 13.10 27.01
N LEU A 300 6.90 12.29 26.88
CA LEU A 300 6.42 11.81 25.58
C LEU A 300 5.84 12.97 24.76
N ASN A 301 5.09 13.85 25.42
CA ASN A 301 4.52 15.04 24.77
C ASN A 301 5.60 16.07 24.41
N SER A 302 6.75 16.14 25.09
CA SER A 302 7.84 17.03 24.67
C SER A 302 8.65 16.44 23.51
N CYS A 303 8.87 15.13 23.50
CA CYS A 303 9.72 14.44 22.51
C CYS A 303 9.07 14.24 21.15
N VAL A 304 7.75 14.05 21.09
CA VAL A 304 7.04 13.81 19.81
C VAL A 304 6.89 15.14 19.06
N ASP A 305 7.61 15.27 17.96
CA ASP A 305 7.42 16.36 17.01
C ASP A 305 6.15 16.12 16.18
N GLY A 306 5.27 17.12 16.11
CA GLY A 306 3.97 17.01 15.42
C GLY A 306 4.09 16.89 13.90
N ASP A 307 5.11 17.53 13.31
CA ASP A 307 5.36 17.48 11.87
C ASP A 307 5.94 16.12 11.50
N VAL A 308 6.88 15.61 12.29
CA VAL A 308 7.42 14.25 12.10
C VAL A 308 6.30 13.21 12.24
N LEU A 309 5.42 13.35 13.24
CA LEU A 309 4.27 12.47 13.42
C LEU A 309 3.33 12.52 12.20
N GLY A 310 2.98 13.72 11.72
CA GLY A 310 2.09 13.89 10.57
C GLY A 310 2.68 13.32 9.27
N GLN A 311 4.00 13.38 9.10
CA GLN A 311 4.71 12.74 7.99
C GLN A 311 4.73 11.21 8.10
N CYS A 312 4.83 10.66 9.31
CA CYS A 312 4.83 9.20 9.52
C CYS A 312 3.43 8.58 9.47
N ILE A 313 2.42 9.27 10.01
CA ILE A 313 1.03 8.81 10.12
C ILE A 313 0.10 9.94 9.67
N ALA A 314 -0.25 9.93 8.37
CA ALA A 314 -1.00 11.01 7.74
C ALA A 314 -2.42 11.17 8.33
N GLY A 315 -2.64 12.30 8.98
CA GLY A 315 -3.91 12.67 9.62
C GLY A 315 -3.98 12.38 11.12
N MET A 316 -2.89 11.89 11.73
CA MET A 316 -2.79 11.69 13.18
C MET A 316 -2.34 12.97 13.87
N SER A 317 -3.12 13.44 14.86
CA SER A 317 -2.67 14.54 15.72
C SER A 317 -1.78 14.03 16.85
N LYS A 318 -0.93 14.93 17.36
CA LYS A 318 -0.06 14.65 18.51
C LYS A 318 -0.86 14.24 19.75
N GLU A 319 -1.98 14.90 20.01
CA GLU A 319 -2.86 14.57 21.14
C GLU A 319 -3.43 13.14 21.00
N GLU A 320 -3.95 12.78 19.83
CA GLU A 320 -4.47 11.44 19.57
C GLU A 320 -3.40 10.35 19.73
N PHE A 321 -2.17 10.63 19.27
CA PHE A 321 -1.04 9.70 19.39
C PHE A 321 -0.61 9.48 20.83
N ILE A 322 -0.40 10.55 21.59
CA ILE A 322 -0.02 10.44 23.01
C ILE A 322 -1.12 9.77 23.82
N LYS A 323 -2.40 10.08 23.52
CA LYS A 323 -3.54 9.43 24.16
C LYS A 323 -3.58 7.93 23.86
N LEU A 324 -3.33 7.50 22.62
CA LEU A 324 -3.24 6.08 22.29
C LEU A 324 -2.08 5.40 23.05
N LEU A 325 -0.91 6.02 23.03
CA LEU A 325 0.31 5.50 23.63
C LEU A 325 0.16 5.25 25.15
N ILE A 326 -0.53 6.14 25.86
CA ILE A 326 -0.68 6.09 27.33
C ILE A 326 -1.99 5.42 27.76
N SER A 327 -3.00 5.28 26.87
CA SER A 327 -4.28 4.66 27.22
C SER A 327 -4.08 3.30 27.89
N GLN A 328 -4.87 2.98 28.92
CA GLN A 328 -4.87 1.65 29.55
C GLN A 328 -5.98 0.74 29.01
N GLU A 329 -6.76 1.21 28.04
CA GLU A 329 -7.88 0.47 27.50
C GLU A 329 -7.38 -0.59 26.52
N GLU A 330 -7.30 -1.83 26.99
CA GLU A 330 -7.53 -3.00 26.15
C GLU A 330 -9.02 -2.98 25.76
N ASN A 331 -9.36 -2.40 24.61
CA ASN A 331 -10.65 -2.70 24.00
C ASN A 331 -10.55 -4.11 23.41
N ILE A 332 -10.80 -5.10 24.27
CA ILE A 332 -10.97 -6.53 23.94
C ILE A 332 -12.28 -6.74 23.17
#